data_AF-A0A6N2CYM8-F1
#
_entry.id   AF-A0A6N2CYM8-F1
#
_cell.length_a   1.000
_cell.length_b   1.000
_cell.length_c   1.000
_cell.angle_alpha   90.00
_cell.angle_beta   90.00
_cell.angle_gamma   90.00
#
_symmetry.space_group_name_H-M   'P 1'
#
loop_
_entity.id
_entity.type
_entity.pdbx_description
1 polymer ?
#
loop_
_entity_poly.entity_id
_entity_poly.type
_entity_poly.pdbx_seq_one_letter_code
_entity_poly.pdbx_strand_id
1 'polypeptide(L)'
;MGLGTLDLIIIGAFFLLTIFIGLITAKKAGKGFNEYFLSGRNMPWWLLGISMVATTFSADTPNLVADIVRKNGVSGNWVWWAFLLTGMLTVFVYAKLWRRSGISTDLEFYELRYGGKGAAFLRAFRAVYLGIIFNILILASVLLAGIKISSSMLGLGPVETVVIVSIITLIYTVLGGLRSVIITDLFQFAIALTGSVLAAIYILGLPEIGGLNALLERPELEGKLNLLPDFSDKEAWIALLIIPLAVQWWAVWYPGAEPGGGGYIAQRMLSAKNESHAGRAALLFNIAHYGIRPWPWILIALASLIIFPDLDALRTAFPDVPESVINDDMAYPAMLTYLPAGLLGLVLASLIAALMSTLSTHLNWGASYAVHDFYQRFIRPEASEKELVAMGRIFTLVIMVVAALFALTLENALEVFNLILLIGAGTGLLFILRWFWWRINAASEIAAMLISFVVALLLYKILPDNFTYWSELEGHYRLLLGIGITTAGWILVTFLTPPEKDEILVNFIQKVRPHLFGFKKVLQRNDISAEDYPSSDFSKELTAMFAGVFMVYAALFGTGFWIYGQIMEGLIATAVFLLTAVIIYRLRLKVF
;
A
#
# COMPACT_ATOMS: atom_id res chain seq x y z
N MET A 1 8.48 12.68 -29.99
CA MET A 1 9.75 11.97 -29.72
C MET A 1 9.58 10.51 -30.08
N GLY A 2 10.60 9.85 -30.63
CA GLY A 2 10.51 8.44 -31.04
C GLY A 2 11.36 7.56 -30.14
N LEU A 3 10.80 6.45 -29.66
CA LEU A 3 11.55 5.40 -28.98
C LEU A 3 12.61 4.84 -29.94
N GLY A 4 13.83 4.66 -29.43
CA GLY A 4 14.86 3.95 -30.16
C GLY A 4 14.53 2.46 -30.30
N THR A 5 15.11 1.79 -31.29
CA THR A 5 14.96 0.33 -31.46
C THR A 5 15.37 -0.43 -30.19
N LEU A 6 16.40 0.06 -29.49
CA LEU A 6 16.85 -0.55 -28.23
C LEU A 6 15.78 -0.46 -27.13
N ASP A 7 15.04 0.65 -27.05
CA ASP A 7 13.95 0.81 -26.08
C ASP A 7 12.85 -0.22 -26.31
N LEU A 8 12.44 -0.39 -27.57
CA LEU A 8 11.42 -1.36 -27.97
C LEU A 8 11.85 -2.80 -27.70
N ILE A 9 13.13 -3.12 -27.91
CA ILE A 9 13.69 -4.45 -27.58
C ILE A 9 13.61 -4.71 -26.08
N ILE A 10 13.98 -3.74 -25.24
CA ILE A 10 13.93 -3.87 -23.77
C ILE A 10 12.50 -4.09 -23.29
N ILE A 11 11.55 -3.28 -23.77
CA ILE A 11 10.12 -3.40 -23.43
C ILE A 11 9.56 -4.76 -23.90
N GLY A 12 9.88 -5.17 -25.13
CA GLY A 12 9.46 -6.47 -25.67
C GLY A 12 10.03 -7.64 -24.87
N ALA A 13 11.31 -7.60 -24.51
CA ALA A 13 11.96 -8.62 -23.68
C ALA A 13 11.34 -8.70 -22.28
N PHE A 14 11.00 -7.56 -21.69
CA PHE A 14 10.29 -7.48 -20.41
C PHE A 14 8.93 -8.22 -20.46
N PHE A 15 8.12 -7.97 -21.50
CA PHE A 15 6.83 -8.64 -21.65
C PHE A 15 6.99 -10.15 -21.87
N LEU A 16 7.92 -10.55 -22.74
CA LEU A 16 8.19 -11.97 -23.01
C LEU A 16 8.64 -12.71 -21.75
N LEU A 17 9.52 -12.12 -20.94
CA LEU A 17 9.97 -12.75 -19.70
C LEU A 17 8.83 -12.87 -18.68
N THR A 18 7.99 -11.84 -18.56
CA THR A 18 6.84 -11.86 -17.64
C THR A 18 5.86 -12.97 -18.02
N ILE A 19 5.54 -13.12 -19.30
CA ILE A 19 4.69 -14.21 -19.80
C ILE A 19 5.35 -15.56 -19.53
N PHE A 20 6.65 -15.69 -19.81
CA PHE A 20 7.40 -16.93 -19.59
C PHE A 20 7.36 -17.39 -18.12
N ILE A 21 7.57 -16.48 -17.17
CA ILE A 21 7.44 -16.75 -15.74
C ILE A 21 6.02 -17.24 -15.41
N GLY A 22 4.99 -16.60 -15.97
CA GLY A 22 3.60 -16.99 -15.81
C GLY A 22 3.32 -18.42 -16.29
N LEU A 23 3.83 -18.78 -17.46
CA LEU A 23 3.63 -20.11 -18.05
C LEU A 23 4.32 -21.22 -17.23
N ILE A 24 5.51 -20.95 -16.69
CA ILE A 24 6.25 -21.94 -15.87
C ILE A 24 5.52 -22.18 -14.54
N THR A 25 4.99 -21.12 -13.92
CA THR A 25 4.35 -21.21 -12.60
C THR A 25 2.93 -21.80 -12.67
N ALA A 26 2.26 -21.69 -13.83
CA ALA A 26 0.92 -22.22 -14.10
C ALA A 26 0.75 -23.71 -13.76
N LYS A 27 1.79 -24.54 -13.99
CA LYS A 27 1.72 -26.00 -13.75
C LYS A 27 1.44 -26.36 -12.29
N LYS A 28 1.77 -25.48 -11.33
CA LYS A 28 1.52 -25.72 -9.90
C LYS A 28 0.18 -25.15 -9.45
N ALA A 29 -0.25 -24.02 -10.00
CA ALA A 29 -1.42 -23.26 -9.55
C ALA A 29 -2.77 -24.02 -9.63
N GLY A 30 -2.92 -24.95 -10.57
CA GLY A 30 -4.19 -25.67 -10.81
C GLY A 30 -4.56 -26.76 -9.80
N LYS A 31 -3.83 -26.91 -8.69
CA LYS A 31 -4.03 -28.02 -7.73
C LYS A 31 -5.17 -27.81 -6.73
N GLY A 32 -5.66 -26.59 -6.56
CA GLY A 32 -6.77 -26.23 -5.66
C GLY A 32 -6.72 -24.77 -5.23
N PHE A 33 -7.75 -24.31 -4.51
CA PHE A 33 -7.91 -22.94 -4.01
C PHE A 33 -6.68 -22.47 -3.22
N ASN A 34 -6.22 -23.27 -2.27
CA ASN A 34 -5.05 -22.93 -1.43
C ASN A 34 -3.76 -22.74 -2.27
N GLU A 35 -3.57 -23.52 -3.34
CA GLU A 35 -2.40 -23.35 -4.20
C GLU A 35 -2.56 -22.12 -5.11
N TYR A 36 -3.78 -21.85 -5.59
CA TYR A 36 -4.07 -20.72 -6.48
C TYR A 36 -4.03 -19.36 -5.79
N PHE A 37 -4.66 -19.22 -4.61
CA PHE A 37 -4.79 -17.92 -3.92
C PHE A 37 -3.81 -17.72 -2.75
N LEU A 38 -3.19 -18.80 -2.22
CA LEU A 38 -2.27 -18.73 -1.08
C LEU A 38 -0.92 -19.39 -1.34
N SER A 39 -0.70 -19.87 -2.58
CA SER A 39 0.55 -20.53 -2.98
C SER A 39 0.95 -21.69 -2.06
N GLY A 40 -0.05 -22.44 -1.59
CA GLY A 40 0.14 -23.58 -0.68
C GLY A 40 0.65 -23.19 0.71
N ARG A 41 0.57 -21.89 1.08
CA ARG A 41 1.06 -21.33 2.34
C ARG A 41 2.53 -21.65 2.62
N ASN A 42 3.35 -21.71 1.57
CA ASN A 42 4.75 -22.14 1.65
C ASN A 42 5.73 -21.11 1.05
N MET A 43 5.34 -19.83 0.99
CA MET A 43 6.17 -18.79 0.38
C MET A 43 7.27 -18.28 1.33
N PRO A 44 8.52 -18.14 0.84
CA PRO A 44 9.61 -17.62 1.65
C PRO A 44 9.47 -16.11 1.88
N TRP A 45 10.04 -15.63 2.99
CA TRP A 45 9.83 -14.26 3.47
C TRP A 45 10.37 -13.20 2.52
N TRP A 46 11.52 -13.47 1.90
CA TRP A 46 12.17 -12.53 0.99
C TRP A 46 11.33 -12.31 -0.27
N LEU A 47 10.72 -13.36 -0.79
CA LEU A 47 9.90 -13.28 -1.98
C LEU A 47 8.57 -12.56 -1.71
N LEU A 48 7.93 -12.84 -0.57
CA LEU A 48 6.75 -12.12 -0.11
C LEU A 48 7.04 -10.64 0.17
N GLY A 49 8.15 -10.36 0.84
CA GLY A 49 8.58 -9.00 1.14
C GLY A 49 8.75 -8.17 -0.12
N ILE A 50 9.51 -8.68 -1.10
CA ILE A 50 9.68 -7.99 -2.39
C ILE A 50 8.35 -7.84 -3.14
N SER A 51 7.48 -8.86 -3.13
CA SER A 51 6.14 -8.75 -3.75
C SER A 51 5.34 -7.58 -3.18
N MET A 52 5.33 -7.40 -1.85
CA MET A 52 4.65 -6.26 -1.22
C MET A 52 5.28 -4.91 -1.62
N VAL A 53 6.61 -4.86 -1.81
CA VAL A 53 7.29 -3.63 -2.27
C VAL A 53 6.97 -3.34 -3.72
N ALA A 54 6.95 -4.36 -4.59
CA ALA A 54 6.61 -4.25 -6.00
C ALA A 54 5.20 -3.68 -6.17
N THR A 55 4.22 -4.25 -5.45
CA THR A 55 2.82 -3.81 -5.48
C THR A 55 2.67 -2.33 -5.13
N THR A 56 3.39 -1.88 -4.11
CA THR A 56 3.34 -0.49 -3.61
C THR A 56 4.28 0.45 -4.35
N PHE A 57 5.14 -0.06 -5.25
CA PHE A 57 5.98 0.81 -6.06
C PHE A 57 5.09 1.62 -7.00
N SER A 58 4.05 0.97 -7.57
CA SER A 58 3.03 1.54 -8.46
C SER A 58 3.59 2.40 -9.60
N ALA A 59 2.79 2.67 -10.62
CA ALA A 59 3.16 3.67 -11.62
C ALA A 59 3.05 5.10 -11.06
N ASP A 60 2.19 5.32 -10.06
CA ASP A 60 1.83 6.65 -9.56
C ASP A 60 2.74 7.18 -8.45
N THR A 61 3.41 6.30 -7.69
CA THR A 61 4.18 6.73 -6.51
C THR A 61 5.35 7.67 -6.84
N PRO A 62 6.13 7.46 -7.92
CA PRO A 62 7.15 8.44 -8.30
C PRO A 62 6.58 9.83 -8.58
N ASN A 63 5.42 9.90 -9.24
CA ASN A 63 4.72 11.15 -9.55
C ASN A 63 4.21 11.83 -8.27
N LEU A 64 3.64 11.05 -7.35
CA LEU A 64 3.23 11.55 -6.03
C LEU A 64 4.40 12.12 -5.23
N VAL A 65 5.56 11.45 -5.24
CA VAL A 65 6.76 11.95 -4.56
C VAL A 65 7.26 13.24 -5.22
N ALA A 66 7.20 13.34 -6.55
CA ALA A 66 7.54 14.58 -7.24
C ALA A 66 6.61 15.74 -6.88
N ASP A 67 5.31 15.51 -6.83
CA ASP A 67 4.31 16.50 -6.40
C ASP A 67 4.61 17.02 -4.98
N ILE A 68 4.83 16.10 -4.04
CA ILE A 68 5.12 16.41 -2.65
C ILE A 68 6.40 17.22 -2.50
N VAL A 69 7.49 16.80 -3.18
CA VAL A 69 8.81 17.43 -3.05
C VAL A 69 8.81 18.82 -3.69
N ARG A 70 8.18 18.99 -4.85
CA ARG A 70 8.11 20.32 -5.50
C ARG A 70 7.34 21.32 -4.66
N LYS A 71 6.20 20.92 -4.09
CA LYS A 71 5.37 21.78 -3.23
C LYS A 71 6.00 22.05 -1.87
N ASN A 72 6.39 21.01 -1.14
CA ASN A 72 6.72 21.10 0.29
C ASN A 72 8.17 20.70 0.64
N GLY A 73 9.02 20.49 -0.37
CA GLY A 73 10.38 19.97 -0.16
C GLY A 73 10.39 18.52 0.31
N VAL A 74 11.57 18.04 0.68
CA VAL A 74 11.76 16.66 1.14
C VAL A 74 10.95 16.38 2.41
N SER A 75 10.84 17.37 3.31
CA SER A 75 10.00 17.31 4.52
C SER A 75 8.52 17.04 4.25
N GLY A 76 8.01 17.38 3.06
CA GLY A 76 6.63 17.06 2.68
C GLY A 76 6.32 15.56 2.73
N ASN A 77 7.32 14.70 2.61
CA ASN A 77 7.14 13.24 2.58
C ASN A 77 6.69 12.64 3.92
N TRP A 78 6.69 13.39 5.02
CA TRP A 78 6.12 12.94 6.29
C TRP A 78 4.64 12.54 6.20
N VAL A 79 3.90 13.09 5.23
CA VAL A 79 2.51 12.70 4.93
C VAL A 79 2.35 11.22 4.62
N TRP A 80 3.40 10.53 4.14
CA TRP A 80 3.38 9.09 3.89
C TRP A 80 4.44 8.31 4.67
N TRP A 81 5.57 8.93 5.03
CA TRP A 81 6.59 8.29 5.88
C TRP A 81 6.03 7.89 7.26
N ALA A 82 5.07 8.64 7.81
CA ALA A 82 4.44 8.31 9.08
C ALA A 82 3.75 6.92 9.09
N PHE A 83 3.32 6.39 7.94
CA PHE A 83 2.73 5.05 7.86
C PHE A 83 3.73 3.91 8.14
N LEU A 84 5.04 4.21 8.24
CA LEU A 84 6.03 3.28 8.77
C LEU A 84 5.64 2.78 10.17
N LEU A 85 4.98 3.61 10.99
CA LEU A 85 4.48 3.17 12.30
C LEU A 85 3.47 2.03 12.16
N THR A 86 2.52 2.14 11.22
CA THR A 86 1.55 1.08 10.92
C THR A 86 2.24 -0.17 10.38
N GLY A 87 3.24 0.04 9.51
CA GLY A 87 4.07 -1.01 8.96
C GLY A 87 4.82 -1.79 10.04
N MET A 88 5.51 -1.11 10.95
CA MET A 88 6.23 -1.74 12.07
C MET A 88 5.30 -2.40 13.07
N LEU A 89 4.12 -1.81 13.33
CA LEU A 89 3.08 -2.45 14.13
C LEU A 89 2.64 -3.77 13.46
N THR A 90 2.49 -3.77 12.13
CA THR A 90 2.18 -4.98 11.36
C THR A 90 3.29 -6.03 11.46
N VAL A 91 4.56 -5.64 11.37
CA VAL A 91 5.72 -6.54 11.48
C VAL A 91 5.72 -7.32 12.80
N PHE A 92 5.64 -6.62 13.92
CA PHE A 92 5.91 -7.23 15.23
C PHE A 92 4.65 -7.74 15.93
N VAL A 93 3.48 -7.18 15.60
CA VAL A 93 2.21 -7.53 16.23
C VAL A 93 1.34 -8.37 15.29
N TYR A 94 0.94 -7.84 14.14
CA TYR A 94 -0.13 -8.48 13.33
C TYR A 94 0.33 -9.63 12.44
N ALA A 95 1.58 -9.63 11.94
CA ALA A 95 2.00 -10.60 10.95
C ALA A 95 1.88 -12.06 11.42
N LYS A 96 2.26 -12.31 12.67
CA LYS A 96 2.07 -13.63 13.29
C LYS A 96 0.59 -13.97 13.53
N LEU A 97 -0.24 -12.98 13.87
CA LEU A 97 -1.66 -13.20 14.18
C LEU A 97 -2.43 -13.55 12.92
N TRP A 98 -2.18 -12.84 11.82
CA TRP A 98 -2.69 -13.19 10.49
C TRP A 98 -2.21 -14.58 10.08
N ARG A 99 -0.91 -14.88 10.18
CA ARG A 99 -0.42 -16.19 9.76
C ARG A 99 -1.03 -17.34 10.58
N ARG A 100 -1.19 -17.15 11.89
CA ARG A 100 -1.72 -18.14 12.84
C ARG A 100 -3.22 -18.34 12.71
N SER A 101 -3.98 -17.32 12.31
CA SER A 101 -5.44 -17.43 12.16
C SER A 101 -5.83 -18.50 11.14
N GLY A 102 -4.96 -18.87 10.21
CA GLY A 102 -5.18 -19.98 9.28
C GLY A 102 -6.34 -19.78 8.31
N ILE A 103 -6.95 -18.60 8.30
CA ILE A 103 -8.00 -18.20 7.38
C ILE A 103 -7.44 -18.04 5.96
N SER A 104 -8.31 -18.09 4.97
CA SER A 104 -7.96 -17.98 3.56
C SER A 104 -7.93 -16.55 3.05
N THR A 105 -8.79 -15.71 3.62
CA THR A 105 -8.88 -14.28 3.31
C THR A 105 -9.02 -13.52 4.62
N ASP A 106 -8.61 -12.26 4.65
CA ASP A 106 -8.84 -11.38 5.79
C ASP A 106 -10.32 -11.06 6.03
N LEU A 107 -11.21 -11.29 5.05
CA LEU A 107 -12.66 -11.18 5.28
C LEU A 107 -13.24 -12.37 6.06
N GLU A 108 -12.62 -13.54 6.00
CA GLU A 108 -13.01 -14.66 6.88
C GLU A 108 -12.75 -14.32 8.36
N PHE A 109 -11.88 -13.34 8.66
CA PHE A 109 -11.67 -12.83 10.02
C PHE A 109 -12.99 -12.43 10.71
N TYR A 110 -13.96 -11.90 9.95
CA TYR A 110 -15.24 -11.48 10.50
C TYR A 110 -16.01 -12.62 11.17
N GLU A 111 -16.07 -13.78 10.54
CA GLU A 111 -16.73 -14.97 11.10
C GLU A 111 -15.81 -15.74 12.07
N LEU A 112 -14.51 -15.46 12.07
CA LEU A 112 -13.58 -15.94 13.10
C LEU A 112 -13.71 -15.15 14.41
N ARG A 113 -13.94 -13.83 14.31
CA ARG A 113 -13.95 -12.92 15.46
C ARG A 113 -15.35 -12.64 15.99
N TYR A 114 -16.38 -12.68 15.15
CA TYR A 114 -17.76 -12.36 15.49
C TYR A 114 -18.70 -13.51 15.13
N GLY A 115 -19.82 -13.63 15.85
CA GLY A 115 -20.81 -14.69 15.64
C GLY A 115 -22.06 -14.27 14.87
N GLY A 116 -22.77 -15.26 14.33
CA GLY A 116 -24.13 -15.10 13.83
C GLY A 116 -24.28 -14.29 12.53
N LYS A 117 -25.51 -13.80 12.29
CA LYS A 117 -25.88 -13.15 11.02
C LYS A 117 -25.13 -11.84 10.75
N GLY A 118 -24.75 -11.10 11.80
CA GLY A 118 -23.99 -9.86 11.66
C GLY A 118 -22.58 -10.09 11.10
N ALA A 119 -21.89 -11.13 11.57
CA ALA A 119 -20.59 -11.54 11.05
C ALA A 119 -20.65 -11.98 9.58
N ALA A 120 -21.65 -12.82 9.25
CA ALA A 120 -21.88 -13.27 7.88
C ALA A 120 -22.21 -12.10 6.94
N PHE A 121 -23.05 -11.16 7.39
CA PHE A 121 -23.35 -9.95 6.62
C PHE A 121 -22.10 -9.10 6.39
N LEU A 122 -21.29 -8.85 7.41
CA LEU A 122 -20.04 -8.09 7.27
C LEU A 122 -19.09 -8.73 6.25
N ARG A 123 -18.92 -10.05 6.33
CA ARG A 123 -18.12 -10.82 5.39
C ARG A 123 -18.64 -10.68 3.95
N ALA A 124 -19.93 -10.88 3.73
CA ALA A 124 -20.55 -10.76 2.41
C ALA A 124 -20.47 -9.33 1.84
N PHE A 125 -20.84 -8.35 2.66
CA PHE A 125 -20.85 -6.94 2.29
C PHE A 125 -19.44 -6.50 1.89
N ARG A 126 -18.42 -6.79 2.71
CA ARG A 126 -17.04 -6.45 2.38
C ARG A 126 -16.50 -7.23 1.19
N ALA A 127 -16.93 -8.46 0.95
CA ALA A 127 -16.50 -9.22 -0.23
C ALA A 127 -16.94 -8.54 -1.53
N VAL A 128 -18.17 -8.01 -1.58
CA VAL A 128 -18.67 -7.26 -2.75
C VAL A 128 -18.10 -5.84 -2.79
N TYR A 129 -18.19 -5.14 -1.67
CA TYR A 129 -17.77 -3.74 -1.56
C TYR A 129 -16.26 -3.58 -1.78
N LEU A 130 -15.41 -4.25 -0.99
CA LEU A 130 -13.95 -4.17 -1.13
C LEU A 130 -13.45 -5.01 -2.31
N GLY A 131 -13.92 -6.25 -2.44
CA GLY A 131 -13.37 -7.21 -3.41
C GLY A 131 -13.74 -6.97 -4.86
N ILE A 132 -14.89 -6.33 -5.10
CA ILE A 132 -15.38 -6.08 -6.45
C ILE A 132 -15.39 -4.57 -6.71
N ILE A 133 -16.19 -3.79 -6.00
CA ILE A 133 -16.42 -2.37 -6.34
C ILE A 133 -15.13 -1.56 -6.18
N PHE A 134 -14.54 -1.55 -4.97
CA PHE A 134 -13.32 -0.76 -4.69
C PHE A 134 -12.14 -1.28 -5.50
N ASN A 135 -12.04 -2.60 -5.63
CA ASN A 135 -10.98 -3.22 -6.40
C ASN A 135 -11.03 -2.79 -7.88
N ILE A 136 -12.23 -2.78 -8.50
CA ILE A 136 -12.43 -2.31 -9.88
C ILE A 136 -12.06 -0.83 -10.01
N LEU A 137 -12.45 0.02 -9.06
CA LEU A 137 -12.12 1.44 -9.07
C LEU A 137 -10.62 1.67 -9.02
N ILE A 138 -9.90 0.99 -8.11
CA ILE A 138 -8.44 1.08 -8.01
C ILE A 138 -7.78 0.57 -9.30
N LEU A 139 -8.21 -0.58 -9.82
CA LEU A 139 -7.69 -1.13 -11.08
C LEU A 139 -7.91 -0.16 -12.25
N ALA A 140 -9.07 0.50 -12.31
CA ALA A 140 -9.38 1.46 -13.36
C ALA A 140 -8.51 2.73 -13.25
N SER A 141 -8.28 3.24 -12.04
CA SER A 141 -7.36 4.35 -11.78
C SER A 141 -5.93 4.02 -12.20
N VAL A 142 -5.47 2.81 -11.88
CA VAL A 142 -4.13 2.30 -12.26
C VAL A 142 -4.03 2.17 -13.79
N LEU A 143 -5.04 1.61 -14.46
CA LEU A 143 -5.08 1.55 -15.93
C LEU A 143 -5.08 2.94 -16.57
N LEU A 144 -5.77 3.93 -15.98
CA LEU A 144 -5.73 5.32 -16.45
C LEU A 144 -4.31 5.90 -16.38
N ALA A 145 -3.56 5.63 -15.31
CA ALA A 145 -2.15 6.01 -15.24
C ALA A 145 -1.33 5.36 -16.37
N GLY A 146 -1.59 4.08 -16.65
CA GLY A 146 -0.99 3.37 -17.78
C GLY A 146 -1.30 4.03 -19.14
N ILE A 147 -2.55 4.47 -19.35
CA ILE A 147 -2.98 5.23 -20.55
C ILE A 147 -2.15 6.51 -20.68
N LYS A 148 -2.05 7.30 -19.61
CA LYS A 148 -1.29 8.57 -19.62
C LYS A 148 0.20 8.36 -19.93
N ILE A 149 0.82 7.33 -19.34
CA ILE A 149 2.23 7.00 -19.60
C ILE A 149 2.41 6.57 -21.06
N SER A 150 1.53 5.70 -21.55
CA SER A 150 1.65 5.15 -22.89
C SER A 150 1.36 6.17 -23.98
N SER A 151 0.40 7.07 -23.77
CA SER A 151 0.10 8.14 -24.72
C SER A 151 1.23 9.17 -24.81
N SER A 152 1.78 9.59 -23.67
CA SER A 152 2.84 10.60 -23.61
C SER A 152 4.21 10.08 -24.06
N MET A 153 4.52 8.80 -23.78
CA MET A 153 5.88 8.27 -23.98
C MET A 153 6.00 7.20 -25.07
N LEU A 154 4.92 6.45 -25.36
CA LEU A 154 4.92 5.38 -26.38
C LEU A 154 4.12 5.76 -27.64
N GLY A 155 3.33 6.84 -27.59
CA GLY A 155 2.43 7.24 -28.67
C GLY A 155 1.26 6.26 -28.90
N LEU A 156 0.95 5.41 -27.92
CA LEU A 156 -0.15 4.45 -28.01
C LEU A 156 -1.49 5.08 -27.66
N GLY A 157 -2.55 4.66 -28.35
CA GLY A 157 -3.91 5.07 -28.01
C GLY A 157 -4.37 4.48 -26.66
N PRO A 158 -5.41 5.07 -26.02
CA PRO A 158 -5.97 4.54 -24.77
C PRO A 158 -6.43 3.09 -24.88
N VAL A 159 -7.13 2.74 -25.95
CA VAL A 159 -7.66 1.37 -26.17
C VAL A 159 -6.52 0.37 -26.35
N GLU A 160 -5.52 0.69 -27.18
CA GLU A 160 -4.37 -0.16 -27.41
C GLU A 160 -3.61 -0.45 -26.11
N THR A 161 -3.39 0.61 -25.32
CA THR A 161 -2.71 0.51 -24.03
C THR A 161 -3.45 -0.42 -23.08
N VAL A 162 -4.76 -0.20 -22.88
CA VAL A 162 -5.58 -1.01 -21.98
C VAL A 162 -5.58 -2.46 -22.44
N VAL A 163 -5.74 -2.72 -23.73
CA VAL A 163 -5.78 -4.07 -24.29
C VAL A 163 -4.45 -4.79 -24.07
N ILE A 164 -3.32 -4.18 -24.42
CA ILE A 164 -1.99 -4.79 -24.29
C ILE A 164 -1.68 -5.09 -22.81
N VAL A 165 -1.79 -4.09 -21.94
CA VAL A 165 -1.48 -4.24 -20.52
C VAL A 165 -2.41 -5.26 -19.85
N SER A 166 -3.72 -5.20 -20.14
CA SER A 166 -4.69 -6.11 -19.54
C SER A 166 -4.49 -7.55 -19.98
N ILE A 167 -4.29 -7.79 -21.28
CA ILE A 167 -4.11 -9.15 -21.80
C ILE A 167 -2.83 -9.76 -21.23
N ILE A 168 -1.71 -9.05 -21.27
CA ILE A 168 -0.45 -9.58 -20.75
C ILE A 168 -0.57 -9.86 -19.25
N THR A 169 -1.18 -8.95 -18.49
CA THR A 169 -1.41 -9.12 -17.06
C THR A 169 -2.30 -10.33 -16.76
N LEU A 170 -3.38 -10.49 -17.52
CA LEU A 170 -4.29 -11.62 -17.38
C LEU A 170 -3.61 -12.96 -17.66
N ILE A 171 -2.77 -13.05 -18.70
CA ILE A 171 -2.11 -14.30 -19.09
C ILE A 171 -1.35 -14.90 -17.89
N TYR A 172 -0.46 -14.16 -17.24
CA TYR A 172 0.32 -14.74 -16.14
C TYR A 172 -0.47 -14.85 -14.83
N THR A 173 -1.45 -13.96 -14.59
CA THR A 173 -2.23 -13.95 -13.34
C THR A 173 -3.27 -15.07 -13.31
N VAL A 174 -4.03 -15.25 -14.39
CA VAL A 174 -5.09 -16.28 -14.51
C VAL A 174 -4.50 -17.69 -14.55
N LEU A 175 -3.35 -17.86 -15.21
CA LEU A 175 -2.73 -19.17 -15.35
C LEU A 175 -2.03 -19.61 -14.06
N GLY A 176 -1.28 -18.70 -13.42
CA GLY A 176 -0.36 -19.05 -12.34
C GLY A 176 -0.74 -18.60 -10.93
N GLY A 177 -1.86 -17.88 -10.75
CA GLY A 177 -2.35 -17.46 -9.44
C GLY A 177 -1.34 -16.64 -8.64
N LEU A 178 -1.48 -16.63 -7.31
CA LEU A 178 -0.64 -15.81 -6.43
C LEU A 178 0.86 -16.16 -6.56
N ARG A 179 1.19 -17.41 -6.86
CA ARG A 179 2.58 -17.84 -7.07
C ARG A 179 3.23 -17.09 -8.23
N SER A 180 2.52 -16.96 -9.34
CA SER A 180 2.98 -16.24 -10.52
C SER A 180 3.17 -14.77 -10.19
N VAL A 181 2.15 -14.13 -9.61
CA VAL A 181 2.19 -12.73 -9.16
C VAL A 181 3.43 -12.44 -8.34
N ILE A 182 3.66 -13.25 -7.29
CA ILE A 182 4.79 -13.04 -6.38
C ILE A 182 6.16 -13.20 -7.08
N ILE A 183 6.29 -14.10 -8.07
CA ILE A 183 7.56 -14.33 -8.77
C ILE A 183 7.79 -13.27 -9.84
N THR A 184 6.74 -12.86 -10.57
CA THR A 184 6.83 -11.75 -11.52
C THR A 184 7.16 -10.45 -10.80
N ASP A 185 6.59 -10.22 -9.61
CA ASP A 185 6.87 -9.05 -8.78
C ASP A 185 8.36 -8.92 -8.42
N LEU A 186 9.06 -10.03 -8.18
CA LEU A 186 10.50 -10.02 -7.90
C LEU A 186 11.29 -9.42 -9.06
N PHE A 187 10.99 -9.87 -10.28
CA PHE A 187 11.63 -9.39 -11.50
C PHE A 187 11.23 -7.94 -11.80
N GLN A 188 9.94 -7.64 -11.69
CA GLN A 188 9.37 -6.31 -11.91
C GLN A 188 9.97 -5.27 -10.96
N PHE A 189 10.10 -5.59 -9.67
CA PHE A 189 10.72 -4.71 -8.69
C PHE A 189 12.21 -4.49 -8.95
N ALA A 190 12.95 -5.53 -9.36
CA ALA A 190 14.36 -5.38 -9.70
C ALA A 190 14.57 -4.40 -10.87
N ILE A 191 13.73 -4.49 -11.91
CA ILE A 191 13.75 -3.52 -13.02
C ILE A 191 13.30 -2.14 -12.57
N ALA A 192 12.20 -2.04 -11.81
CA ALA A 192 11.67 -0.80 -11.25
C ALA A 192 12.74 -0.01 -10.47
N LEU A 193 13.41 -0.68 -9.53
CA LEU A 193 14.44 -0.06 -8.69
C LEU A 193 15.71 0.28 -9.49
N THR A 194 16.17 -0.63 -10.36
CA THR A 194 17.36 -0.37 -11.18
C THR A 194 17.12 0.79 -12.15
N GLY A 195 15.95 0.80 -12.81
CA GLY A 195 15.53 1.86 -13.72
C GLY A 195 15.48 3.22 -13.03
N SER A 196 14.87 3.31 -11.84
CA SER A 196 14.78 4.58 -11.11
C SER A 196 16.15 5.09 -10.64
N VAL A 197 17.02 4.21 -10.15
CA VAL A 197 18.38 4.57 -9.72
C VAL A 197 19.21 5.06 -10.91
N LEU A 198 19.20 4.34 -12.04
CA LEU A 198 19.95 4.74 -13.22
C LEU A 198 19.40 6.03 -13.83
N ALA A 199 18.09 6.23 -13.82
CA ALA A 199 17.46 7.47 -14.24
C ALA A 199 17.94 8.66 -13.39
N ALA A 200 17.94 8.51 -12.06
CA ALA A 200 18.41 9.55 -11.15
C ALA A 200 19.89 9.88 -11.38
N ILE A 201 20.75 8.87 -11.54
CA ILE A 201 22.18 9.07 -11.84
C ILE A 201 22.37 9.83 -13.15
N TYR A 202 21.66 9.43 -14.21
CA TYR A 202 21.75 10.10 -15.51
C TYR A 202 21.26 11.55 -15.44
N ILE A 203 20.10 11.78 -14.82
CA ILE A 203 19.49 13.11 -14.66
C ILE A 203 20.43 14.05 -13.88
N LEU A 204 21.04 13.57 -12.80
CA LEU A 204 22.04 14.37 -12.07
C LEU A 204 23.24 14.74 -12.94
N GLY A 205 23.61 13.90 -13.90
CA GLY A 205 24.69 14.15 -14.85
C GLY A 205 24.34 15.10 -16.00
N LEU A 206 23.10 15.56 -16.12
CA LEU A 206 22.71 16.54 -17.14
C LEU A 206 23.51 17.84 -16.97
N PRO A 207 23.98 18.48 -18.05
CA PRO A 207 24.75 19.72 -17.97
C PRO A 207 24.03 20.84 -17.21
N GLU A 208 22.71 20.91 -17.33
CA GLU A 208 21.84 21.87 -16.65
C GLU A 208 21.85 21.66 -15.13
N ILE A 209 22.02 20.42 -14.66
CA ILE A 209 22.09 20.08 -13.25
C ILE A 209 23.52 20.19 -12.72
N GLY A 210 24.49 19.65 -13.46
CA GLY A 210 25.91 19.75 -13.14
C GLY A 210 26.42 18.78 -12.06
N GLY A 211 25.69 17.71 -11.79
CA GLY A 211 26.02 16.72 -10.75
C GLY A 211 25.33 17.00 -9.41
N LEU A 212 25.55 16.09 -8.46
CA LEU A 212 24.89 16.13 -7.15
C LEU A 212 25.28 17.38 -6.33
N ASN A 213 26.57 17.71 -6.26
CA ASN A 213 27.03 18.88 -5.50
C ASN A 213 26.46 20.18 -6.06
N ALA A 214 26.49 20.33 -7.40
CA ALA A 214 25.94 21.51 -8.06
C ALA A 214 24.42 21.63 -7.84
N LEU A 215 23.68 20.52 -7.86
CA LEU A 215 22.25 20.50 -7.55
C LEU A 215 21.98 21.02 -6.14
N LEU A 216 22.72 20.55 -5.13
CA LEU A 216 22.46 20.90 -3.72
C LEU A 216 22.78 22.37 -3.40
N GLU A 217 23.61 23.03 -4.21
CA GLU A 217 23.96 24.45 -4.08
C GLU A 217 23.01 25.38 -4.85
N ARG A 218 22.00 24.83 -5.55
CA ARG A 218 21.03 25.61 -6.33
C ARG A 218 20.13 26.47 -5.42
N PRO A 219 19.99 27.78 -5.68
CA PRO A 219 19.07 28.66 -4.94
C PRO A 219 17.62 28.16 -4.94
N GLU A 220 17.18 27.52 -6.03
CA GLU A 220 15.83 26.97 -6.18
C GLU A 220 15.52 25.86 -5.15
N LEU A 221 16.54 25.27 -4.52
CA LEU A 221 16.40 24.24 -3.49
C LEU A 221 16.48 24.79 -2.06
N GLU A 222 16.62 26.11 -1.88
CA GLU A 222 16.64 26.71 -0.55
C GLU A 222 15.37 26.35 0.23
N GLY A 223 15.53 25.82 1.44
CA GLY A 223 14.43 25.32 2.27
C GLY A 223 13.79 24.00 1.82
N LYS A 224 14.07 23.49 0.61
CA LYS A 224 13.48 22.25 0.07
C LYS A 224 14.23 20.98 0.46
N LEU A 225 15.50 21.08 0.91
CA LEU A 225 16.34 19.92 1.25
C LEU A 225 16.07 19.36 2.66
N ASN A 226 15.45 20.15 3.54
CA ASN A 226 15.23 19.79 4.93
C ASN A 226 14.39 18.51 5.06
N LEU A 227 14.83 17.59 5.92
CA LEU A 227 14.10 16.33 6.21
C LEU A 227 12.95 16.54 7.21
N LEU A 228 12.96 17.66 7.94
CA LEU A 228 11.92 18.09 8.86
C LEU A 228 11.31 19.39 8.33
N PRO A 229 10.00 19.62 8.53
CA PRO A 229 9.38 20.88 8.13
C PRO A 229 9.97 22.06 8.93
N ASP A 230 9.81 23.26 8.41
CA ASP A 230 10.19 24.48 9.11
C ASP A 230 9.33 24.65 10.38
N PHE A 231 9.99 24.68 11.54
CA PHE A 231 9.31 24.86 12.83
C PHE A 231 8.86 26.30 13.10
N SER A 232 9.30 27.26 12.29
CA SER A 232 8.81 28.64 12.35
C SER A 232 7.38 28.78 11.77
N ASP A 233 7.02 27.94 10.80
CA ASP A 233 5.68 27.83 10.24
C ASP A 233 4.87 26.78 11.02
N LYS A 234 4.08 27.28 11.98
CA LYS A 234 3.29 26.44 12.87
C LYS A 234 2.32 25.51 12.13
N GLU A 235 1.64 26.02 11.11
CA GLU A 235 0.66 25.22 10.37
C GLU A 235 1.38 24.14 9.55
N ALA A 236 2.52 24.45 8.94
CA ALA A 236 3.30 23.48 8.18
C ALA A 236 3.79 22.31 9.04
N TRP A 237 4.42 22.53 10.21
CA TRP A 237 4.91 21.39 11.01
C TRP A 237 3.78 20.64 11.73
N ILE A 238 2.65 21.29 12.03
CA ILE A 238 1.46 20.58 12.54
C ILE A 238 0.88 19.66 11.45
N ALA A 239 0.65 20.20 10.25
CA ALA A 239 0.03 19.48 9.14
C ALA A 239 0.93 18.39 8.55
N LEU A 240 2.22 18.68 8.35
CA LEU A 240 3.15 17.76 7.69
C LEU A 240 3.78 16.75 8.64
N LEU A 241 3.97 17.06 9.93
CA LEU A 241 4.69 16.18 10.86
C LEU A 241 3.80 15.66 11.99
N ILE A 242 3.16 16.55 12.76
CA ILE A 242 2.45 16.14 13.98
C ILE A 242 1.22 15.31 13.68
N ILE A 243 0.35 15.77 12.78
CA ILE A 243 -0.88 15.05 12.46
C ILE A 243 -0.57 13.68 11.84
N PRO A 244 0.37 13.56 10.88
CA PRO A 244 0.79 12.27 10.35
C PRO A 244 1.27 11.30 11.43
N LEU A 245 2.15 11.75 12.34
CA LEU A 245 2.74 10.91 13.40
C LEU A 245 1.82 10.63 14.59
N ALA A 246 0.94 11.56 14.94
CA ALA A 246 0.08 11.44 16.12
C ALA A 246 -1.24 10.73 15.80
N VAL A 247 -1.77 10.92 14.58
CA VAL A 247 -3.13 10.50 14.24
C VAL A 247 -3.21 9.69 12.94
N GLN A 248 -2.66 10.20 11.84
CA GLN A 248 -2.93 9.66 10.51
C GLN A 248 -2.56 8.19 10.35
N TRP A 249 -1.38 7.79 10.85
CA TRP A 249 -0.86 6.44 10.65
C TRP A 249 -1.81 5.35 11.19
N TRP A 250 -2.48 5.59 12.32
CA TRP A 250 -3.40 4.61 12.90
C TRP A 250 -4.85 4.84 12.53
N ALA A 251 -5.23 6.05 12.09
CA ALA A 251 -6.63 6.42 11.89
C ALA A 251 -7.11 6.28 10.43
N VAL A 252 -6.20 6.32 9.46
CA VAL A 252 -6.50 6.37 8.02
C VAL A 252 -5.96 5.11 7.34
N TRP A 253 -6.68 4.65 6.32
CA TRP A 253 -6.21 3.58 5.44
C TRP A 253 -5.17 4.13 4.46
N TYR A 254 -4.06 3.41 4.29
CA TYR A 254 -3.07 3.69 3.26
C TYR A 254 -2.63 2.39 2.59
N PRO A 255 -2.45 2.36 1.26
CA PRO A 255 -2.02 1.16 0.55
C PRO A 255 -0.75 0.57 1.16
N GLY A 256 -0.85 -0.67 1.65
CA GLY A 256 0.28 -1.40 2.23
C GLY A 256 0.54 -1.09 3.71
N ALA A 257 -0.22 -0.17 4.30
CA ALA A 257 -0.13 0.24 5.70
C ALA A 257 -1.52 0.37 6.33
N GLU A 258 -2.36 -0.65 6.14
CA GLU A 258 -3.68 -0.66 6.75
C GLU A 258 -3.59 -0.83 8.27
N PRO A 259 -4.36 -0.07 9.07
CA PRO A 259 -4.46 -0.30 10.49
C PRO A 259 -4.90 -1.75 10.77
N GLY A 260 -4.12 -2.49 11.56
CA GLY A 260 -4.38 -3.93 11.79
C GLY A 260 -3.73 -4.89 10.78
N GLY A 261 -2.99 -4.39 9.78
CA GLY A 261 -2.23 -5.20 8.82
C GLY A 261 -3.07 -5.94 7.78
N GLY A 262 -4.20 -5.36 7.37
CA GLY A 262 -5.19 -5.98 6.46
C GLY A 262 -4.81 -6.00 4.97
N GLY A 263 -5.80 -6.33 4.13
CA GLY A 263 -5.72 -6.18 2.67
C GLY A 263 -4.76 -7.15 1.99
N TYR A 264 -4.14 -6.71 0.90
CA TYR A 264 -3.19 -7.55 0.16
C TYR A 264 -1.94 -7.91 0.98
N ILE A 265 -1.57 -7.09 1.98
CA ILE A 265 -0.48 -7.42 2.93
C ILE A 265 -0.88 -8.64 3.77
N ALA A 266 -2.11 -8.69 4.28
CA ALA A 266 -2.64 -9.86 4.98
C ALA A 266 -2.58 -11.11 4.09
N GLN A 267 -2.95 -11.02 2.82
CA GLN A 267 -2.87 -12.14 1.89
C GLN A 267 -1.44 -12.71 1.76
N ARG A 268 -0.42 -11.86 1.72
CA ARG A 268 1.00 -12.29 1.70
C ARG A 268 1.40 -12.94 3.02
N MET A 269 0.95 -12.41 4.15
CA MET A 269 1.22 -13.01 5.46
C MET A 269 0.53 -14.38 5.63
N LEU A 270 -0.70 -14.54 5.12
CA LEU A 270 -1.45 -15.81 5.11
C LEU A 270 -0.75 -16.90 4.28
N SER A 271 -0.05 -16.48 3.22
CA SER A 271 0.69 -17.31 2.26
C SER A 271 2.11 -17.68 2.71
N ALA A 272 2.60 -17.08 3.79
CA ALA A 272 3.92 -17.34 4.33
C ALA A 272 4.04 -18.76 4.90
N LYS A 273 5.26 -19.33 4.87
CA LYS A 273 5.56 -20.64 5.47
C LYS A 273 5.10 -20.76 6.91
N ASN A 274 5.42 -19.77 7.73
CA ASN A 274 5.19 -19.73 9.17
C ASN A 274 5.21 -18.28 9.68
N GLU A 275 4.98 -18.10 10.99
CA GLU A 275 4.89 -16.78 11.64
C GLU A 275 6.17 -15.94 11.44
N SER A 276 7.36 -16.56 11.55
CA SER A 276 8.64 -15.90 11.32
C SER A 276 8.74 -15.36 9.90
N HIS A 277 8.36 -16.18 8.92
CA HIS A 277 8.38 -15.77 7.52
C HIS A 277 7.39 -14.64 7.21
N ALA A 278 6.22 -14.62 7.86
CA ALA A 278 5.27 -13.52 7.72
C ALA A 278 5.85 -12.21 8.28
N GLY A 279 6.43 -12.24 9.49
CA GLY A 279 7.06 -11.08 10.12
C GLY A 279 8.26 -10.55 9.34
N ARG A 280 9.17 -11.43 8.89
CA ARG A 280 10.35 -11.05 8.09
C ARG A 280 9.95 -10.50 6.72
N ALA A 281 8.88 -11.00 6.12
CA ALA A 281 8.36 -10.47 4.86
C ALA A 281 7.87 -9.02 5.05
N ALA A 282 7.05 -8.78 6.07
CA ALA A 282 6.58 -7.44 6.39
C ALA A 282 7.75 -6.49 6.75
N LEU A 283 8.79 -6.99 7.41
CA LEU A 283 9.97 -6.19 7.77
C LEU A 283 10.77 -5.80 6.54
N LEU A 284 11.07 -6.76 5.65
CA LEU A 284 11.74 -6.50 4.38
C LEU A 284 10.95 -5.49 3.55
N PHE A 285 9.62 -5.65 3.50
CA PHE A 285 8.74 -4.71 2.82
C PHE A 285 8.95 -3.28 3.32
N ASN A 286 8.87 -3.04 4.62
CA ASN A 286 9.04 -1.70 5.18
C ASN A 286 10.45 -1.13 4.98
N ILE A 287 11.49 -1.94 5.13
CA ILE A 287 12.88 -1.50 4.88
C ILE A 287 13.03 -1.06 3.42
N ALA A 288 12.55 -1.84 2.46
CA ALA A 288 12.69 -1.51 1.05
C ALA A 288 11.75 -0.37 0.61
N HIS A 289 10.53 -0.33 1.14
CA HIS A 289 9.50 0.67 0.82
C HIS A 289 9.87 2.07 1.31
N TYR A 290 10.40 2.19 2.54
CA TYR A 290 10.75 3.48 3.14
C TYR A 290 12.25 3.77 3.12
N GLY A 291 13.11 2.77 3.36
CA GLY A 291 14.56 2.99 3.51
C GLY A 291 15.34 3.03 2.20
N ILE A 292 14.89 2.33 1.14
CA ILE A 292 15.69 2.12 -0.08
C ILE A 292 15.15 2.93 -1.26
N ARG A 293 13.89 2.68 -1.65
CA ARG A 293 13.34 3.19 -2.92
C ARG A 293 13.07 4.71 -3.03
N PRO A 294 12.92 5.53 -1.96
CA PRO A 294 12.45 6.92 -2.15
C PRO A 294 13.49 7.87 -2.76
N TRP A 295 14.78 7.67 -2.48
CA TRP A 295 15.82 8.62 -2.85
C TRP A 295 15.99 8.88 -4.35
N PRO A 296 15.95 7.87 -5.23
CA PRO A 296 15.95 8.11 -6.67
C PRO A 296 14.84 9.07 -7.11
N TRP A 297 13.63 8.93 -6.57
CA TRP A 297 12.50 9.79 -6.91
C TRP A 297 12.65 11.20 -6.34
N ILE A 298 13.10 11.32 -5.08
CA ILE A 298 13.38 12.62 -4.45
C ILE A 298 14.42 13.40 -5.26
N LEU A 299 15.51 12.75 -5.69
CA LEU A 299 16.55 13.40 -6.49
C LEU A 299 16.04 13.87 -7.85
N ILE A 300 15.23 13.05 -8.53
CA ILE A 300 14.59 13.44 -9.80
C ILE A 300 13.63 14.62 -9.58
N ALA A 301 12.87 14.62 -8.50
CA ALA A 301 11.96 15.71 -8.16
C ALA A 301 12.70 17.02 -7.86
N LEU A 302 13.80 16.97 -7.10
CA LEU A 302 14.64 18.14 -6.83
C LEU A 302 15.28 18.66 -8.13
N ALA A 303 15.82 17.79 -8.98
CA ALA A 303 16.36 18.17 -10.28
C ALA A 303 15.30 18.80 -11.20
N SER A 304 14.04 18.36 -11.09
CA SER A 304 12.95 18.93 -11.86
C SER A 304 12.65 20.39 -11.54
N LEU A 305 12.99 20.88 -10.34
CA LEU A 305 12.83 22.30 -9.99
C LEU A 305 13.79 23.20 -10.77
N ILE A 306 14.85 22.64 -11.35
CA ILE A 306 15.84 23.39 -12.14
C ILE A 306 15.44 23.42 -13.62
N ILE A 307 15.05 22.26 -14.17
CA ILE A 307 14.69 22.13 -15.58
C ILE A 307 13.26 22.63 -15.84
N PHE A 308 12.35 22.40 -14.89
CA PHE A 308 10.94 22.79 -14.94
C PHE A 308 10.56 23.60 -13.69
N PRO A 309 11.00 24.87 -13.61
CA PRO A 309 10.87 25.67 -12.39
C PRO A 309 9.42 25.96 -11.99
N ASP A 310 8.52 26.03 -12.96
CA ASP A 310 7.10 26.31 -12.75
C ASP A 310 6.22 25.44 -13.65
N LEU A 311 4.89 25.58 -13.49
CA LEU A 311 3.92 24.86 -14.31
C LEU A 311 3.91 25.34 -15.76
N ASP A 312 4.33 26.58 -16.04
CA ASP A 312 4.41 27.11 -17.42
C ASP A 312 5.51 26.43 -18.24
N ALA A 313 6.64 26.11 -17.60
CA ALA A 313 7.69 25.30 -18.20
C ALA A 313 7.18 23.88 -18.55
N LEU A 314 6.38 23.26 -17.68
CA LEU A 314 5.75 21.96 -17.96
C LEU A 314 4.73 22.06 -19.09
N ARG A 315 3.88 23.10 -19.11
CA ARG A 315 2.93 23.37 -20.22
C ARG A 315 3.64 23.52 -21.56
N THR A 316 4.76 24.22 -21.56
CA THR A 316 5.57 24.42 -22.78
C THR A 316 6.19 23.13 -23.27
N ALA A 317 6.62 22.25 -22.37
CA ALA A 317 7.18 20.95 -22.72
C ALA A 317 6.12 19.93 -23.19
N PHE A 318 4.88 20.07 -22.75
CA PHE A 318 3.76 19.18 -23.07
C PHE A 318 2.55 19.95 -23.63
N PRO A 319 2.67 20.59 -24.80
CA PRO A 319 1.61 21.44 -25.35
C PRO A 319 0.33 20.67 -25.72
N ASP A 320 0.44 19.37 -25.96
CA ASP A 320 -0.68 18.49 -26.33
C ASP A 320 -1.41 17.91 -25.10
N VAL A 321 -0.91 18.15 -23.89
CA VAL A 321 -1.55 17.69 -22.64
C VAL A 321 -2.52 18.77 -22.16
N PRO A 322 -3.79 18.42 -21.85
CA PRO A 322 -4.76 19.39 -21.35
C PRO A 322 -4.27 20.09 -20.07
N GLU A 323 -4.50 21.40 -19.98
CA GLU A 323 -4.02 22.21 -18.84
C GLU A 323 -4.52 21.70 -17.49
N SER A 324 -5.74 21.15 -17.43
CA SER A 324 -6.33 20.56 -16.22
C SER A 324 -5.55 19.35 -15.68
N VAL A 325 -4.67 18.75 -16.48
CA VAL A 325 -3.86 17.58 -16.13
C VAL A 325 -2.46 17.99 -15.67
N ILE A 326 -2.00 19.20 -16.03
CA ILE A 326 -0.62 19.65 -15.76
C ILE A 326 -0.50 20.18 -14.33
N ASN A 327 0.08 19.37 -13.45
CA ASN A 327 0.44 19.71 -12.08
C ASN A 327 1.87 19.26 -11.76
N ASP A 328 2.34 19.51 -10.52
CA ASP A 328 3.69 19.16 -10.08
C ASP A 328 4.00 17.65 -10.17
N ASP A 329 2.99 16.78 -10.15
CA ASP A 329 3.12 15.34 -10.33
C ASP A 329 3.65 14.94 -11.73
N MET A 330 3.41 15.77 -12.76
CA MET A 330 3.93 15.58 -14.12
C MET A 330 5.43 15.85 -14.24
N ALA A 331 6.07 16.46 -13.24
CA ALA A 331 7.50 16.74 -13.31
C ALA A 331 8.34 15.47 -13.38
N TYR A 332 7.92 14.37 -12.76
CA TYR A 332 8.63 13.10 -12.85
C TYR A 332 8.67 12.55 -14.30
N PRO A 333 7.53 12.29 -14.98
CA PRO A 333 7.56 11.82 -16.36
C PRO A 333 8.20 12.85 -17.30
N ALA A 334 8.11 14.15 -17.01
CA ALA A 334 8.80 15.19 -17.77
C ALA A 334 10.32 14.99 -17.78
N MET A 335 10.91 14.77 -16.61
CA MET A 335 12.35 14.52 -16.48
C MET A 335 12.80 13.24 -17.20
N LEU A 336 11.94 12.23 -17.28
CA LEU A 336 12.26 10.98 -17.98
C LEU A 336 12.45 11.17 -19.49
N THR A 337 11.91 12.24 -20.08
CA THR A 337 12.07 12.54 -21.52
C THR A 337 13.51 12.89 -21.92
N TYR A 338 14.36 13.22 -20.96
CA TYR A 338 15.79 13.51 -21.18
C TYR A 338 16.65 12.25 -21.24
N LEU A 339 16.10 11.09 -20.89
CA LEU A 339 16.85 9.84 -20.85
C LEU A 339 17.23 9.38 -22.28
N PRO A 340 18.43 8.82 -22.46
CA PRO A 340 18.87 8.33 -23.76
C PRO A 340 18.16 7.02 -24.09
N ALA A 341 18.19 6.66 -25.38
CA ALA A 341 17.74 5.35 -25.84
C ALA A 341 18.46 4.22 -25.07
N GLY A 342 17.73 3.16 -24.76
CA GLY A 342 18.11 2.09 -23.84
C GLY A 342 17.66 2.37 -22.40
N LEU A 343 18.09 3.50 -21.82
CA LEU A 343 17.71 3.85 -20.44
C LEU A 343 16.24 4.28 -20.37
N LEU A 344 15.76 5.04 -21.36
CA LEU A 344 14.35 5.38 -21.48
C LEU A 344 13.48 4.12 -21.54
N GLY A 345 13.83 3.15 -22.40
CA GLY A 345 13.13 1.88 -22.51
C GLY A 345 13.16 1.04 -21.23
N LEU A 346 14.29 1.05 -20.50
CA LEU A 346 14.39 0.39 -19.19
C LEU A 346 13.42 1.03 -18.18
N VAL A 347 13.38 2.35 -18.08
CA VAL A 347 12.48 3.07 -17.15
C VAL A 347 11.02 2.89 -17.55
N LEU A 348 10.70 2.90 -18.84
CA LEU A 348 9.36 2.61 -19.34
C LEU A 348 8.93 1.18 -18.99
N ALA A 349 9.80 0.19 -19.21
CA ALA A 349 9.55 -1.18 -18.77
C ALA A 349 9.35 -1.25 -17.25
N SER A 350 10.06 -0.42 -16.49
CA SER A 350 9.96 -0.27 -15.04
C SER A 350 8.59 0.29 -14.57
N LEU A 351 8.05 1.28 -15.28
CA LEU A 351 6.72 1.86 -15.00
C LEU A 351 5.61 0.87 -15.38
N ILE A 352 5.75 0.20 -16.52
CA ILE A 352 4.84 -0.89 -16.94
C ILE A 352 4.90 -2.05 -15.94
N ALA A 353 6.10 -2.39 -15.43
CA ALA A 353 6.29 -3.41 -14.41
C ALA A 353 5.54 -3.08 -13.12
N ALA A 354 5.66 -1.84 -12.65
CA ALA A 354 4.96 -1.38 -11.46
C ALA A 354 3.43 -1.39 -11.65
N LEU A 355 2.95 -0.89 -12.80
CA LEU A 355 1.55 -0.96 -13.22
C LEU A 355 1.01 -2.40 -13.17
N MET A 356 1.71 -3.34 -13.82
CA MET A 356 1.30 -4.74 -13.91
C MET A 356 1.33 -5.46 -12.54
N SER A 357 2.29 -5.13 -11.67
CA SER A 357 2.36 -5.67 -10.30
C SER A 357 1.13 -5.28 -9.47
N THR A 358 0.73 -4.01 -9.55
CA THR A 358 -0.48 -3.52 -8.88
C THR A 358 -1.73 -4.19 -9.46
N LEU A 359 -1.87 -4.23 -10.79
CA LEU A 359 -3.01 -4.88 -11.44
C LEU A 359 -3.14 -6.35 -11.05
N SER A 360 -2.08 -7.14 -11.16
CA SER A 360 -2.10 -8.57 -10.85
C SER A 360 -2.38 -8.86 -9.38
N THR A 361 -1.89 -8.02 -8.46
CA THR A 361 -2.18 -8.12 -7.04
C THR A 361 -3.65 -7.88 -6.75
N HIS A 362 -4.21 -6.79 -7.25
CA HIS A 362 -5.62 -6.46 -7.06
C HIS A 362 -6.54 -7.48 -7.71
N LEU A 363 -6.19 -7.98 -8.89
CA LEU A 363 -6.92 -9.06 -9.55
C LEU A 363 -6.95 -10.33 -8.70
N ASN A 364 -5.80 -10.79 -8.21
CA ASN A 364 -5.74 -12.00 -7.40
C ASN A 364 -6.48 -11.84 -6.05
N TRP A 365 -6.27 -10.70 -5.39
CA TRP A 365 -6.86 -10.37 -4.11
C TRP A 365 -8.40 -10.25 -4.21
N GLY A 366 -8.91 -9.44 -5.13
CA GLY A 366 -10.35 -9.28 -5.35
C GLY A 366 -11.05 -10.55 -5.81
N ALA A 367 -10.41 -11.33 -6.70
CA ALA A 367 -10.95 -12.63 -7.10
C ALA A 367 -11.00 -13.62 -5.92
N SER A 368 -10.04 -13.55 -4.98
CA SER A 368 -10.07 -14.41 -3.79
C SER A 368 -11.30 -14.14 -2.92
N TYR A 369 -11.69 -12.87 -2.76
CA TYR A 369 -12.89 -12.49 -2.02
C TYR A 369 -14.15 -12.93 -2.75
N ALA A 370 -14.23 -12.67 -4.06
CA ALA A 370 -15.38 -13.05 -4.87
C ALA A 370 -15.60 -14.58 -4.84
N VAL A 371 -14.53 -15.37 -4.86
CA VAL A 371 -14.61 -16.84 -4.80
C VAL A 371 -14.91 -17.34 -3.39
N HIS A 372 -14.10 -16.97 -2.40
CA HIS A 372 -14.14 -17.59 -1.08
C HIS A 372 -15.23 -16.99 -0.19
N ASP A 373 -15.34 -15.67 -0.19
CA ASP A 373 -16.17 -14.93 0.76
C ASP A 373 -17.56 -14.61 0.22
N PHE A 374 -17.75 -14.70 -1.09
CA PHE A 374 -19.05 -14.51 -1.72
C PHE A 374 -19.58 -15.80 -2.35
N TYR A 375 -18.91 -16.32 -3.38
CA TYR A 375 -19.38 -17.47 -4.15
C TYR A 375 -19.48 -18.74 -3.31
N GLN A 376 -18.37 -19.21 -2.74
CA GLN A 376 -18.34 -20.42 -1.93
C GLN A 376 -19.22 -20.25 -0.69
N ARG A 377 -19.06 -19.14 0.03
CA ARG A 377 -19.75 -18.95 1.32
C ARG A 377 -21.27 -18.85 1.21
N PHE A 378 -21.80 -18.22 0.16
CA PHE A 378 -23.23 -17.86 0.06
C PHE A 378 -23.96 -18.39 -1.17
N ILE A 379 -23.28 -18.68 -2.27
CA ILE A 379 -23.92 -19.17 -3.51
C ILE A 379 -23.79 -20.69 -3.62
N ARG A 380 -22.58 -21.23 -3.44
CA ARG A 380 -22.30 -22.66 -3.58
C ARG A 380 -21.35 -23.19 -2.48
N PRO A 381 -21.88 -23.47 -1.27
CA PRO A 381 -21.10 -23.99 -0.13
C PRO A 381 -20.30 -25.26 -0.42
N GLU A 382 -20.89 -26.15 -1.23
CA GLU A 382 -20.30 -27.45 -1.58
C GLU A 382 -19.47 -27.41 -2.88
N ALA A 383 -19.00 -26.22 -3.28
CA ALA A 383 -18.17 -26.07 -4.49
C ALA A 383 -16.86 -26.86 -4.35
N SER A 384 -16.52 -27.62 -5.40
CA SER A 384 -15.26 -28.40 -5.40
C SER A 384 -14.03 -27.49 -5.58
N GLU A 385 -12.85 -27.94 -5.14
CA GLU A 385 -11.59 -27.20 -5.32
C GLU A 385 -11.32 -26.80 -6.78
N LYS A 386 -11.65 -27.69 -7.74
CA LYS A 386 -11.50 -27.40 -9.18
C LYS A 386 -12.41 -26.27 -9.63
N GLU A 387 -13.62 -26.25 -9.09
CA GLU A 387 -14.61 -25.24 -9.39
C GLU A 387 -14.22 -23.88 -8.78
N LEU A 388 -13.73 -23.85 -7.54
CA LEU A 388 -13.24 -22.61 -6.93
C LEU A 388 -12.10 -21.98 -7.74
N VAL A 389 -11.19 -22.79 -8.26
CA VAL A 389 -10.13 -22.32 -9.16
C VAL A 389 -10.70 -21.80 -10.48
N ALA A 390 -11.67 -22.50 -11.08
CA ALA A 390 -12.32 -22.06 -12.31
C ALA A 390 -13.06 -20.73 -12.11
N MET A 391 -13.81 -20.58 -11.02
CA MET A 391 -14.48 -19.34 -10.65
C MET A 391 -13.47 -18.23 -10.36
N GLY A 392 -12.33 -18.53 -9.74
CA GLY A 392 -11.26 -17.56 -9.53
C GLY A 392 -10.73 -16.97 -10.82
N ARG A 393 -10.57 -17.81 -11.86
CA ARG A 393 -10.17 -17.36 -13.21
C ARG A 393 -11.25 -16.51 -13.87
N ILE A 394 -12.52 -16.90 -13.75
CA ILE A 394 -13.65 -16.16 -14.29
C ILE A 394 -13.77 -14.78 -13.62
N PHE A 395 -13.76 -14.72 -12.28
CA PHE A 395 -13.81 -13.45 -11.56
C PHE A 395 -12.61 -12.56 -11.87
N THR A 396 -11.40 -13.12 -12.00
CA THR A 396 -10.22 -12.38 -12.44
C THR A 396 -10.45 -11.71 -13.80
N LEU A 397 -10.97 -12.46 -14.77
CA LEU A 397 -11.29 -11.94 -16.10
C LEU A 397 -12.37 -10.85 -16.05
N VAL A 398 -13.47 -11.11 -15.35
CA VAL A 398 -14.60 -10.16 -15.24
C VAL A 398 -14.16 -8.86 -14.57
N ILE A 399 -13.44 -8.94 -13.45
CA ILE A 399 -12.92 -7.77 -12.73
C ILE A 399 -12.03 -6.94 -13.66
N MET A 400 -11.10 -7.58 -14.41
CA MET A 400 -10.24 -6.86 -15.35
C MET A 400 -11.02 -6.20 -16.47
N VAL A 401 -11.98 -6.90 -17.10
CA VAL A 401 -12.78 -6.34 -18.20
C VAL A 401 -13.57 -5.14 -17.73
N VAL A 402 -14.23 -5.23 -16.56
CA VAL A 402 -15.01 -4.10 -16.03
C VAL A 402 -14.10 -2.93 -15.65
N ALA A 403 -12.95 -3.19 -15.02
CA ALA A 403 -11.97 -2.14 -14.71
C ALA A 403 -11.41 -1.47 -15.98
N ALA A 404 -11.13 -2.25 -17.02
CA ALA A 404 -10.66 -1.76 -18.32
C ALA A 404 -11.70 -0.85 -19.00
N LEU A 405 -12.97 -1.26 -19.02
CA LEU A 405 -14.05 -0.42 -19.55
C LEU A 405 -14.20 0.88 -18.75
N PHE A 406 -14.12 0.79 -17.42
CA PHE A 406 -14.25 1.95 -16.56
C PHE A 406 -13.05 2.91 -16.71
N ALA A 407 -11.84 2.38 -16.87
CA ALA A 407 -10.62 3.18 -17.09
C ALA A 407 -10.73 4.07 -18.33
N LEU A 408 -11.39 3.60 -19.40
CA LEU A 408 -11.62 4.37 -20.62
C LEU A 408 -12.63 5.52 -20.45
N THR A 409 -13.40 5.50 -19.36
CA THR A 409 -14.38 6.56 -19.02
C THR A 409 -13.90 7.49 -17.91
N LEU A 410 -12.81 7.16 -17.23
CA LEU A 410 -12.29 7.96 -16.14
C LEU A 410 -11.47 9.14 -16.66
N GLU A 411 -11.81 10.33 -16.18
CA GLU A 411 -11.03 11.55 -16.44
C GLU A 411 -10.00 11.79 -15.32
N ASN A 412 -10.39 11.57 -14.06
CA ASN A 412 -9.57 11.84 -12.88
C ASN A 412 -9.53 10.66 -11.89
N ALA A 413 -8.38 9.97 -11.83
CA ALA A 413 -8.15 8.89 -10.87
C ALA A 413 -8.10 9.38 -9.40
N LEU A 414 -7.67 10.62 -9.17
CA LEU A 414 -7.47 11.18 -7.84
C LEU A 414 -8.80 11.39 -7.12
N GLU A 415 -9.86 11.80 -7.82
CA GLU A 415 -11.19 11.96 -7.23
C GLU A 415 -11.77 10.64 -6.72
N VAL A 416 -11.62 9.57 -7.51
CA VAL A 416 -12.05 8.22 -7.12
C VAL A 416 -11.25 7.75 -5.90
N PHE A 417 -9.95 7.97 -5.90
CA PHE A 417 -9.07 7.61 -4.78
C PHE A 417 -9.40 8.40 -3.50
N ASN A 418 -9.63 9.71 -3.62
CA ASN A 418 -10.01 10.56 -2.49
C ASN A 418 -11.35 10.13 -1.89
N LEU A 419 -12.34 9.82 -2.72
CA LEU A 419 -13.63 9.29 -2.26
C LEU A 419 -13.44 7.99 -1.47
N ILE A 420 -12.57 7.09 -1.94
CA ILE A 420 -12.24 5.83 -1.26
C ILE A 420 -11.58 6.08 0.10
N LEU A 421 -10.57 6.97 0.14
CA LEU A 421 -9.84 7.31 1.37
C LEU A 421 -10.75 7.90 2.44
N LEU A 422 -11.64 8.80 2.03
CA LEU A 422 -12.60 9.44 2.93
C LEU A 422 -13.47 8.43 3.65
N ILE A 423 -13.95 7.40 2.96
CA ILE A 423 -14.87 6.41 3.54
C ILE A 423 -14.15 5.51 4.56
N GLY A 424 -12.82 5.38 4.46
CA GLY A 424 -12.00 4.65 5.42
C GLY A 424 -11.59 5.44 6.67
N ALA A 425 -11.72 6.77 6.67
CA ALA A 425 -11.18 7.63 7.72
C ALA A 425 -11.87 7.43 9.08
N GLY A 426 -11.08 7.24 10.15
CA GLY A 426 -11.61 7.08 11.51
C GLY A 426 -12.01 5.66 11.89
N THR A 427 -11.88 4.69 10.97
CA THR A 427 -12.08 3.26 11.26
C THR A 427 -10.82 2.56 11.78
N GLY A 428 -9.66 3.21 11.69
CA GLY A 428 -8.37 2.55 11.96
C GLY A 428 -8.17 2.08 13.40
N LEU A 429 -8.61 2.85 14.41
CA LEU A 429 -8.54 2.42 15.81
C LEU A 429 -9.38 1.17 16.07
N LEU A 430 -10.53 1.04 15.41
CA LEU A 430 -11.35 -0.17 15.50
C LEU A 430 -10.58 -1.38 14.96
N PHE A 431 -9.93 -1.26 13.80
CA PHE A 431 -9.16 -2.37 13.20
C PHE A 431 -7.94 -2.77 14.03
N ILE A 432 -7.37 -1.85 14.80
CA ILE A 432 -6.34 -2.16 15.79
C ILE A 432 -6.94 -2.89 16.98
N LEU A 433 -7.99 -2.33 17.60
CA LEU A 433 -8.54 -2.84 18.85
C LEU A 433 -9.32 -4.16 18.71
N ARG A 434 -9.88 -4.47 17.53
CA ARG A 434 -10.69 -5.70 17.35
C ARG A 434 -9.94 -6.99 17.65
N TRP A 435 -8.61 -6.97 17.54
CA TRP A 435 -7.74 -8.09 17.88
C TRP A 435 -7.56 -8.30 19.38
N PHE A 436 -7.68 -7.23 20.18
CA PHE A 436 -7.26 -7.20 21.58
C PHE A 436 -8.39 -6.89 22.55
N TRP A 437 -9.53 -6.39 22.07
CA TRP A 437 -10.63 -5.95 22.92
C TRP A 437 -11.88 -6.82 22.73
N TRP A 438 -12.26 -7.52 23.80
CA TRP A 438 -13.43 -8.41 23.82
C TRP A 438 -14.78 -7.74 23.53
N ARG A 439 -14.92 -6.42 23.77
CA ARG A 439 -16.20 -5.71 23.59
C ARG A 439 -16.54 -5.44 22.13
N ILE A 440 -15.55 -5.33 21.24
CA ILE A 440 -15.81 -5.08 19.82
C ILE A 440 -16.59 -6.27 19.25
N ASN A 441 -17.66 -5.96 18.53
CA ASN A 441 -18.58 -6.92 17.92
C ASN A 441 -18.93 -6.49 16.49
N ALA A 442 -19.75 -7.29 15.80
CA ALA A 442 -20.18 -6.97 14.43
C ALA A 442 -20.89 -5.60 14.32
N ALA A 443 -21.68 -5.19 15.32
CA ALA A 443 -22.38 -3.91 15.29
C ALA A 443 -21.41 -2.72 15.39
N SER A 444 -20.32 -2.84 16.16
CA SER A 444 -19.24 -1.85 16.20
C SER A 444 -18.65 -1.60 14.81
N GLU A 445 -18.35 -2.66 14.05
CA GLU A 445 -17.76 -2.54 12.70
C GLU A 445 -18.75 -1.91 11.71
N ILE A 446 -20.01 -2.36 11.72
CA ILE A 446 -21.06 -1.79 10.86
C ILE A 446 -21.26 -0.30 11.17
N ALA A 447 -21.33 0.06 12.46
CA ALA A 447 -21.46 1.45 12.87
C ALA A 447 -20.27 2.30 12.44
N ALA A 448 -19.03 1.82 12.63
CA ALA A 448 -17.85 2.56 12.19
C ALA A 448 -17.88 2.83 10.68
N MET A 449 -18.26 1.84 9.86
CA MET A 449 -18.34 2.01 8.41
C MET A 449 -19.44 2.98 8.00
N LEU A 450 -20.64 2.87 8.58
CA LEU A 450 -21.77 3.75 8.26
C LEU A 450 -21.51 5.19 8.70
N ILE A 451 -21.02 5.37 9.92
CA ILE A 451 -20.72 6.70 10.47
C ILE A 451 -19.59 7.33 9.68
N SER A 452 -18.51 6.59 9.38
CA SER A 452 -17.41 7.08 8.54
C SER A 452 -17.90 7.53 7.17
N PHE A 453 -18.76 6.75 6.51
CA PHE A 453 -19.34 7.12 5.22
C PHE A 453 -20.20 8.38 5.29
N VAL A 454 -21.08 8.49 6.29
CA VAL A 454 -21.94 9.67 6.48
C VAL A 454 -21.10 10.91 6.82
N VAL A 455 -20.13 10.77 7.72
CA VAL A 455 -19.19 11.84 8.09
C VAL A 455 -18.38 12.28 6.89
N ALA A 456 -17.87 11.37 6.07
CA ALA A 456 -17.17 11.69 4.83
C ALA A 456 -18.04 12.53 3.89
N LEU A 457 -19.28 12.09 3.62
CA LEU A 457 -20.20 12.83 2.76
C LEU A 457 -20.54 14.21 3.32
N LEU A 458 -20.82 14.31 4.62
CA LEU A 458 -21.17 15.58 5.26
C LEU A 458 -19.97 16.54 5.28
N LEU A 459 -18.84 16.11 5.83
CA LEU A 459 -17.69 16.97 6.11
C LEU A 459 -16.90 17.36 4.85
N TYR A 460 -16.94 16.58 3.79
CA TYR A 460 -16.08 16.82 2.62
C TYR A 460 -16.83 17.09 1.33
N LYS A 461 -18.14 16.81 1.27
CA LYS A 461 -18.95 17.11 0.09
C LYS A 461 -20.03 18.13 0.40
N ILE A 462 -20.88 17.87 1.39
CA ILE A 462 -22.07 18.70 1.62
C ILE A 462 -21.73 20.02 2.33
N LEU A 463 -20.94 20.00 3.41
CA LEU A 463 -20.65 21.21 4.18
C LEU A 463 -19.76 22.22 3.44
N PRO A 464 -18.68 21.83 2.72
CA PRO A 464 -17.87 22.78 1.97
C PRO A 464 -18.66 23.55 0.90
N ASP A 465 -19.60 22.87 0.24
CA ASP A 465 -20.40 23.46 -0.83
C ASP A 465 -21.49 24.43 -0.32
N ASN A 466 -21.89 24.31 0.96
CA ASN A 466 -23.04 25.04 1.52
C ASN A 466 -22.68 26.02 2.65
N PHE A 467 -21.50 25.92 3.25
CA PHE A 467 -21.07 26.74 4.39
C PHE A 467 -19.65 27.28 4.21
N THR A 468 -19.52 28.57 3.94
CA THR A 468 -18.22 29.24 3.69
C THR A 468 -17.24 29.10 4.84
N TYR A 469 -17.70 29.14 6.09
CA TYR A 469 -16.83 28.94 7.26
C TYR A 469 -16.25 27.52 7.34
N TRP A 470 -16.91 26.55 6.71
CA TRP A 470 -16.44 25.16 6.66
C TRP A 470 -15.43 24.94 5.53
N SER A 471 -15.58 25.63 4.40
CA SER A 471 -14.60 25.57 3.31
C SER A 471 -13.27 26.22 3.69
N GLU A 472 -13.28 27.22 4.57
CA GLU A 472 -12.10 27.88 5.13
C GLU A 472 -11.35 27.02 6.17
N LEU A 473 -11.97 25.97 6.73
CA LEU A 473 -11.31 25.10 7.69
C LEU A 473 -10.25 24.22 7.00
N GLU A 474 -9.02 24.24 7.50
CA GLU A 474 -7.95 23.45 6.92
C GLU A 474 -8.28 21.94 6.90
N GLY A 475 -7.83 21.25 5.86
CA GLY A 475 -8.18 19.84 5.61
C GLY A 475 -7.81 18.92 6.77
N HIS A 476 -6.74 19.25 7.49
CA HIS A 476 -6.26 18.46 8.61
C HIS A 476 -7.19 18.55 9.85
N TYR A 477 -7.82 19.70 10.11
CA TYR A 477 -8.83 19.82 11.17
C TYR A 477 -10.11 19.06 10.80
N ARG A 478 -10.54 19.12 9.53
CA ARG A 478 -11.67 18.32 9.03
C ARG A 478 -11.42 16.83 9.20
N LEU A 479 -10.19 16.37 8.97
CA LEU A 479 -9.77 14.99 9.21
C LEU A 479 -9.88 14.61 10.69
N LEU A 480 -9.36 15.44 11.60
CA LEU A 480 -9.42 15.19 13.05
C LEU A 480 -10.87 15.12 13.56
N LEU A 481 -11.74 16.04 13.11
CA LEU A 481 -13.17 16.01 13.44
C LEU A 481 -13.84 14.75 12.92
N GLY A 482 -13.56 14.36 11.67
CA GLY A 482 -14.13 13.15 11.09
C GLY A 482 -13.71 11.89 11.86
N ILE A 483 -12.43 11.78 12.20
CA ILE A 483 -11.90 10.67 13.02
C ILE A 483 -12.56 10.68 14.41
N GLY A 484 -12.69 11.84 15.05
CA GLY A 484 -13.30 11.99 16.36
C GLY A 484 -14.76 11.55 16.39
N ILE A 485 -15.57 12.03 15.45
CA ILE A 485 -16.99 11.68 15.34
C ILE A 485 -17.17 10.19 15.06
N THR A 486 -16.45 9.64 14.08
CA THR A 486 -16.49 8.22 13.75
C THR A 486 -16.07 7.36 14.94
N THR A 487 -14.99 7.76 15.63
CA THR A 487 -14.46 7.01 16.79
C THR A 487 -15.43 7.01 17.96
N ALA A 488 -15.95 8.19 18.34
CA ALA A 488 -16.95 8.30 19.39
C ALA A 488 -18.21 7.49 19.04
N GLY A 489 -18.64 7.54 17.79
CA GLY A 489 -19.82 6.84 17.29
C GLY A 489 -19.73 5.32 17.41
N TRP A 490 -18.65 4.70 16.91
CA TRP A 490 -18.52 3.24 17.00
C TRP A 490 -18.24 2.77 18.43
N ILE A 491 -17.55 3.58 19.27
CA ILE A 491 -17.38 3.29 20.70
C ILE A 491 -18.74 3.30 21.42
N LEU A 492 -19.59 4.30 21.13
CA LEU A 492 -20.94 4.37 21.68
C LEU A 492 -21.74 3.11 21.32
N VAL A 493 -21.76 2.71 20.05
CA VAL A 493 -22.44 1.48 19.61
C VAL A 493 -21.85 0.25 20.30
N THR A 494 -20.53 0.18 20.48
CA THR A 494 -19.85 -0.92 21.19
C THR A 494 -20.36 -1.07 22.62
N PHE A 495 -20.65 0.03 23.32
CA PHE A 495 -21.20 -0.01 24.67
C PHE A 495 -22.71 -0.26 24.71
N LEU A 496 -23.46 0.23 23.71
CA LEU A 496 -24.91 0.03 23.61
C LEU A 496 -25.31 -1.38 23.17
N THR A 497 -24.40 -2.12 22.53
CA THR A 497 -24.67 -3.46 22.02
C THR A 497 -24.06 -4.55 22.91
N PRO A 498 -24.70 -5.74 22.98
CA PRO A 498 -24.17 -6.85 23.76
C PRO A 498 -22.83 -7.32 23.22
N PRO A 499 -21.93 -7.84 24.07
CA PRO A 499 -20.70 -8.46 23.61
C PRO A 499 -21.00 -9.70 22.77
N GLU A 500 -20.00 -10.13 21.99
CA GLU A 500 -20.05 -11.46 21.36
C GLU A 500 -20.16 -12.57 22.42
N LYS A 501 -20.73 -13.70 22.02
CA LYS A 501 -20.83 -14.88 22.89
C LYS A 501 -19.44 -15.35 23.32
N ASP A 502 -19.32 -15.73 24.58
CA ASP A 502 -18.04 -16.19 25.16
C ASP A 502 -17.44 -17.37 24.37
N GLU A 503 -18.25 -18.31 23.87
CA GLU A 503 -17.80 -19.41 23.00
C GLU A 503 -17.02 -18.92 21.77
N ILE A 504 -17.49 -17.87 21.09
CA ILE A 504 -16.83 -17.29 19.92
C ILE A 504 -15.51 -16.64 20.33
N LEU A 505 -15.52 -15.90 21.45
CA LEU A 505 -14.33 -15.21 21.96
C LEU A 505 -13.25 -16.20 22.44
N VAL A 506 -13.66 -17.30 23.09
CA VAL A 506 -12.76 -18.38 23.50
C VAL A 506 -12.16 -19.08 22.28
N ASN A 507 -12.96 -19.43 21.27
CA ASN A 507 -12.46 -20.00 20.02
C ASN A 507 -11.46 -19.07 19.31
N PHE A 508 -11.72 -17.76 19.32
CA PHE A 508 -10.80 -16.75 18.80
C PHE A 508 -9.47 -16.75 19.58
N ILE A 509 -9.52 -16.77 20.92
CA ILE A 509 -8.33 -16.83 21.79
C ILE A 509 -7.53 -18.10 21.52
N GLN A 510 -8.18 -19.25 21.44
CA GLN A 510 -7.55 -20.55 21.20
C GLN A 510 -6.77 -20.58 19.89
N LYS A 511 -7.40 -20.07 18.82
CA LYS A 511 -6.87 -20.12 17.45
C LYS A 511 -5.85 -19.03 17.17
N VAL A 512 -6.16 -17.78 17.51
CA VAL A 512 -5.33 -16.60 17.18
C VAL A 512 -4.29 -16.30 18.27
N ARG A 513 -4.56 -16.65 19.52
CA ARG A 513 -3.74 -16.34 20.70
C ARG A 513 -3.26 -14.87 20.70
N PRO A 514 -4.21 -13.91 20.66
CA PRO A 514 -3.89 -12.49 20.75
C PRO A 514 -3.37 -12.16 22.15
N HIS A 515 -2.91 -10.92 22.35
CA HIS A 515 -2.63 -10.43 23.69
C HIS A 515 -3.90 -10.46 24.55
N LEU A 516 -3.80 -11.08 25.72
CA LEU A 516 -4.97 -11.41 26.55
C LEU A 516 -5.43 -10.27 27.47
N PHE A 517 -4.76 -9.12 27.47
CA PHE A 517 -5.08 -8.01 28.36
C PHE A 517 -6.56 -7.58 28.27
N GLY A 518 -7.07 -7.41 27.05
CA GLY A 518 -8.47 -7.10 26.82
C GLY A 518 -9.37 -8.32 26.72
N PHE A 519 -8.94 -9.51 27.16
CA PHE A 519 -9.77 -10.72 27.25
C PHE A 519 -9.86 -11.29 28.67
N LYS A 520 -9.21 -10.68 29.67
CA LYS A 520 -9.20 -11.15 31.07
C LYS A 520 -10.59 -11.48 31.62
N LYS A 521 -11.60 -10.64 31.34
CA LYS A 521 -12.98 -10.87 31.78
C LYS A 521 -13.61 -12.11 31.15
N VAL A 522 -13.30 -12.41 29.90
CA VAL A 522 -13.80 -13.60 29.19
C VAL A 522 -13.15 -14.86 29.79
N LEU A 523 -11.84 -14.83 30.01
CA LEU A 523 -11.11 -15.93 30.64
C LEU A 523 -11.66 -16.26 32.03
N GLN A 524 -11.86 -15.24 32.87
CA GLN A 524 -12.42 -15.41 34.23
C GLN A 524 -13.84 -15.99 34.22
N ARG A 525 -14.71 -15.57 33.30
CA ARG A 525 -16.09 -16.06 33.21
C ARG A 525 -16.19 -17.52 32.78
N ASN A 526 -15.19 -18.02 32.06
CA ASN A 526 -15.16 -19.37 31.50
C ASN A 526 -14.19 -20.29 32.23
N ASP A 527 -13.62 -19.84 33.36
CA ASP A 527 -12.64 -20.59 34.16
C ASP A 527 -11.44 -21.09 33.35
N ILE A 528 -10.92 -20.22 32.47
CA ILE A 528 -9.78 -20.52 31.59
C ILE A 528 -8.51 -19.85 32.12
N SER A 529 -7.43 -20.63 32.26
CA SER A 529 -6.12 -20.07 32.60
C SER A 529 -5.50 -19.35 31.40
N ALA A 530 -4.93 -18.16 31.63
CA ALA A 530 -4.17 -17.44 30.60
C ALA A 530 -2.91 -18.22 30.17
N GLU A 531 -2.41 -19.13 31.01
CA GLU A 531 -1.22 -19.95 30.74
C GLU A 531 -1.48 -21.01 29.67
N ASP A 532 -2.73 -21.43 29.48
CA ASP A 532 -3.12 -22.41 28.45
C ASP A 532 -2.98 -21.82 27.02
N TYR A 533 -3.00 -20.49 26.91
CA TYR A 533 -2.93 -19.76 25.65
C TYR A 533 -1.81 -18.72 25.68
N PRO A 534 -0.54 -19.16 25.73
CA PRO A 534 0.58 -18.25 25.86
C PRO A 534 0.61 -17.29 24.65
N SER A 535 0.47 -16.00 24.96
CA SER A 535 0.66 -14.90 24.01
C SER A 535 2.10 -14.43 24.07
N SER A 536 2.56 -13.78 23.01
CA SER A 536 3.90 -13.21 22.99
C SER A 536 3.99 -11.99 23.92
N ASP A 537 5.20 -11.55 24.25
CA ASP A 537 5.40 -10.43 25.16
C ASP A 537 5.11 -9.10 24.44
N PHE A 538 3.99 -8.45 24.79
CA PHE A 538 3.56 -7.22 24.13
C PHE A 538 4.56 -6.06 24.32
N SER A 539 5.20 -5.97 25.48
CA SER A 539 6.20 -4.92 25.74
C SER A 539 7.41 -5.09 24.84
N LYS A 540 7.88 -6.33 24.61
CA LYS A 540 8.95 -6.60 23.64
C LYS A 540 8.54 -6.28 22.21
N GLU A 541 7.30 -6.54 21.83
CA GLU A 541 6.79 -6.22 20.49
C GLU A 541 6.70 -4.73 20.23
N LEU A 542 6.20 -3.95 21.19
CA LEU A 542 6.16 -2.50 21.07
C LEU A 542 7.57 -1.91 21.07
N THR A 543 8.48 -2.45 21.89
CA THR A 543 9.89 -2.06 21.88
C THR A 543 10.52 -2.33 20.50
N ALA A 544 10.26 -3.51 19.92
CA ALA A 544 10.74 -3.86 18.59
C ALA A 544 10.10 -2.99 17.50
N MET A 545 8.82 -2.65 17.62
CA MET A 545 8.13 -1.72 16.72
C MET A 545 8.83 -0.36 16.71
N PHE A 546 9.02 0.28 17.86
CA PHE A 546 9.69 1.58 17.92
C PHE A 546 11.14 1.50 17.46
N ALA A 547 11.89 0.48 17.90
CA ALA A 547 13.24 0.24 17.40
C ALA A 547 13.27 0.06 15.87
N GLY A 548 12.27 -0.62 15.29
CA GLY A 548 12.13 -0.80 13.85
C GLY A 548 11.82 0.49 13.10
N VAL A 549 11.00 1.37 13.69
CA VAL A 549 10.74 2.70 13.16
C VAL A 549 12.05 3.49 13.10
N PHE A 550 12.80 3.55 14.21
CA PHE A 550 14.10 4.23 14.24
C PHE A 550 15.11 3.60 13.30
N MET A 551 15.13 2.28 13.16
CA MET A 551 16.01 1.59 12.22
C MET A 551 15.72 2.02 10.79
N VAL A 552 14.46 2.00 10.36
CA VAL A 552 14.10 2.33 8.97
C VAL A 552 14.24 3.84 8.70
N TYR A 553 13.87 4.72 9.63
CA TYR A 553 14.13 6.15 9.49
C TYR A 553 15.62 6.48 9.48
N ALA A 554 16.44 5.80 10.28
CA ALA A 554 17.88 5.96 10.24
C ALA A 554 18.47 5.52 8.89
N ALA A 555 17.94 4.47 8.27
CA ALA A 555 18.33 4.08 6.91
C ALA A 555 17.91 5.14 5.87
N LEU A 556 16.66 5.59 5.93
CA LEU A 556 16.11 6.61 5.03
C LEU A 556 16.88 7.94 5.15
N PHE A 557 16.91 8.53 6.35
CA PHE A 557 17.55 9.82 6.59
C PHE A 557 19.07 9.73 6.51
N GLY A 558 19.67 8.62 6.95
CA GLY A 558 21.10 8.37 6.80
C GLY A 558 21.51 8.40 5.34
N THR A 559 20.75 7.73 4.45
CA THR A 559 21.00 7.80 3.00
C THR A 559 20.94 9.24 2.50
N GLY A 560 19.99 10.05 2.98
CA GLY A 560 19.90 11.47 2.67
C GLY A 560 21.09 12.29 3.13
N PHE A 561 21.52 12.10 4.37
CA PHE A 561 22.70 12.78 4.91
C PHE A 561 23.96 12.43 4.12
N TRP A 562 24.12 11.16 3.72
CA TRP A 562 25.22 10.75 2.85
C TRP A 562 25.15 11.41 1.47
N ILE A 563 23.96 11.49 0.86
CA ILE A 563 23.73 12.19 -0.41
C ILE A 563 24.04 13.69 -0.28
N TYR A 564 23.67 14.30 0.84
CA TYR A 564 23.89 15.73 1.11
C TYR A 564 25.31 16.07 1.55
N GLY A 565 26.22 15.09 1.66
CA GLY A 565 27.58 15.30 2.17
C GLY A 565 27.64 15.63 3.67
N GLN A 566 26.56 15.41 4.41
CA GLN A 566 26.46 15.62 5.86
C GLN A 566 27.03 14.40 6.60
N ILE A 567 28.36 14.31 6.64
CA ILE A 567 29.08 13.11 7.10
C ILE A 567 28.76 12.77 8.56
N MET A 568 28.70 13.75 9.45
CA MET A 568 28.48 13.50 10.88
C MET A 568 27.07 12.96 11.14
N GLU A 569 26.06 13.58 10.54
CA GLU A 569 24.67 13.17 10.59
C GLU A 569 24.49 11.78 9.97
N GLY A 570 25.18 11.51 8.85
CA GLY A 570 25.22 10.20 8.20
C GLY A 570 25.82 9.10 9.08
N LEU A 571 26.92 9.39 9.78
CA LEU A 571 27.53 8.48 10.75
C LEU A 571 26.62 8.22 11.95
N ILE A 572 25.99 9.26 12.49
CA ILE A 572 25.04 9.15 13.60
C ILE A 572 23.85 8.28 13.18
N ALA A 573 23.26 8.55 12.02
CA ALA A 573 22.15 7.75 11.48
C ALA A 573 22.58 6.28 11.27
N THR A 574 23.77 6.05 10.73
CA THR A 574 24.31 4.68 10.56
C THR A 574 24.48 3.96 11.92
N ALA A 575 24.97 4.67 12.95
CA ALA A 575 25.07 4.12 14.29
C ALA A 575 23.70 3.79 14.89
N VAL A 576 22.70 4.67 14.74
CA VAL A 576 21.31 4.43 15.17
C VAL A 576 20.72 3.21 14.46
N PHE A 577 20.93 3.08 13.15
CA PHE A 577 20.52 1.91 12.37
C PHE A 577 21.10 0.60 12.95
N LEU A 578 22.41 0.55 13.19
CA LEU A 578 23.08 -0.63 13.72
C LEU A 578 22.61 -0.95 15.15
N LEU A 579 22.50 0.06 16.02
CA LEU A 579 22.06 -0.11 17.40
C LEU A 579 20.63 -0.66 17.48
N THR A 580 19.71 -0.08 16.70
CA THR A 580 18.31 -0.52 16.67
C THR A 580 18.14 -1.91 16.07
N ALA A 581 18.91 -2.25 15.03
CA ALA A 581 18.95 -3.61 14.49
C ALA A 581 19.42 -4.63 15.54
N VAL A 582 20.46 -4.29 16.33
CA VAL A 582 20.94 -5.13 17.43
C VAL A 582 19.89 -5.26 18.54
N ILE A 583 19.19 -4.19 18.90
CA ILE A 583 18.08 -4.23 19.88
C ILE A 583 17.01 -5.22 19.41
N ILE A 584 16.53 -5.08 18.16
CA ILE A 584 15.53 -5.96 17.58
C ILE A 584 15.97 -7.42 17.62
N TYR A 585 17.21 -7.70 17.21
CA TYR A 585 17.77 -9.05 17.23
C TYR A 585 17.81 -9.63 18.66
N ARG A 586 18.22 -8.83 19.65
CA ARG A 586 18.30 -9.24 21.07
C ARG A 586 16.95 -9.52 21.72
N LEU A 587 15.86 -8.95 21.22
CA LEU A 587 14.52 -9.18 21.75
C LEU A 587 14.01 -10.61 21.50
N ARG A 588 14.65 -11.39 20.63
CA ARG A 588 14.34 -12.81 20.32
C ARG A 588 12.84 -13.05 20.06
N LEU A 589 12.21 -12.12 19.36
CA LEU A 589 10.81 -12.27 18.94
C LEU A 589 10.69 -13.33 17.86
N LYS A 590 9.52 -13.97 17.73
CA LYS A 590 9.21 -14.99 16.71
C LYS A 590 9.44 -14.55 15.26
N VAL A 591 9.64 -13.25 15.00
CA VAL A 591 10.08 -12.75 13.69
C VAL A 591 11.48 -13.29 13.37
N PHE A 592 12.37 -13.42 14.37
CA PHE A 592 13.77 -13.80 14.21
C PHE A 592 14.06 -15.22 14.65
#